data_AF-A0A2V8H618-F1
#
_entry.id   AF-A0A2V8H618-F1
#
_cell.length_a   1.000
_cell.length_b   1.000
_cell.length_c   1.000
_cell.angle_alpha   90.00
_cell.angle_beta   90.00
_cell.angle_gamma   90.00
#
_symmetry.space_group_name_H-M   'P 1'
#
loop_
_entity.id
_entity.type
_entity.pdbx_description
1 polymer ?
#
loop_
_entity_poly.entity_id
_entity_poly.type
_entity_poly.pdbx_seq_one_letter_code
_entity_poly.pdbx_strand_id
1 'polypeptide(L)'
;TQVKESLEKEINRLLKDGVTADEVRKAIAYSIGEHEIGLQTRSATVLEYARSIYSGEGVQGLANYARFIRGVTPEQVKNTAEAYFKPQLLRAAVVRGVKK
;
A
#
# COMPACT_ATOMS: atom_id res chain seq x y z
N THR A 1 -8.35 -23.20 -1.73
CA THR A 1 -8.57 -22.96 -0.28
C THR A 1 -9.46 -21.76 -0.21
N GLN A 2 -10.51 -21.80 0.61
CA GLN A 2 -11.48 -20.70 0.72
C GLN A 2 -10.83 -19.32 0.84
N VAL A 3 -9.74 -19.18 1.61
CA VAL A 3 -8.98 -17.92 1.74
C VAL A 3 -8.39 -17.43 0.41
N LYS A 4 -7.80 -18.34 -0.38
CA LYS A 4 -7.24 -18.01 -1.71
C LYS A 4 -8.34 -17.49 -2.63
N GLU A 5 -9.45 -18.19 -2.69
CA GLU A 5 -10.59 -17.84 -3.55
C GLU A 5 -11.20 -16.48 -3.15
N SER A 6 -11.32 -16.21 -1.85
CA SER A 6 -11.76 -14.90 -1.36
C SER A 6 -10.81 -13.76 -1.74
N LEU A 7 -9.50 -13.98 -1.64
CA LEU A 7 -8.51 -12.98 -2.06
C LEU A 7 -8.54 -12.74 -3.57
N GLU A 8 -8.66 -13.80 -4.38
CA GLU A 8 -8.77 -13.68 -5.84
C GLU A 8 -10.04 -12.92 -6.23
N LYS A 9 -11.17 -13.19 -5.55
CA LYS A 9 -12.42 -12.44 -5.76
C LYS A 9 -12.24 -10.95 -5.46
N GLU A 10 -11.57 -10.61 -4.36
CA GLU A 10 -11.36 -9.22 -3.96
C GLU A 10 -10.41 -8.48 -4.89
N ILE A 11 -9.32 -9.13 -5.33
CA ILE A 11 -8.42 -8.58 -6.35
C ILE A 11 -9.18 -8.32 -7.66
N ASN A 12 -10.02 -9.27 -8.10
CA ASN A 12 -10.82 -9.09 -9.32
C ASN A 12 -11.85 -7.96 -9.17
N ARG A 13 -12.47 -7.79 -7.99
CA ARG A 13 -13.34 -6.64 -7.69
C ARG A 13 -12.56 -5.33 -7.80
N LEU A 14 -11.39 -5.23 -7.17
CA LEU A 14 -10.56 -4.03 -7.21
C LEU A 14 -10.14 -3.66 -8.64
N LEU A 15 -9.76 -4.65 -9.45
CA LEU A 15 -9.40 -4.43 -10.86
C LEU A 15 -10.60 -3.94 -11.69
N LYS A 16 -11.80 -4.47 -11.43
CA LYS A 16 -13.00 -4.12 -12.18
C LYS A 16 -13.61 -2.80 -11.72
N ASP A 17 -13.97 -2.74 -10.44
CA ASP A 17 -14.83 -1.73 -9.84
C ASP A 17 -14.00 -0.61 -9.17
N GLY A 18 -12.71 -0.84 -8.91
CA GLY A 18 -11.85 0.12 -8.22
C GLY A 18 -12.17 0.26 -6.74
N VAL A 19 -11.91 1.47 -6.22
CA VAL A 19 -12.20 1.87 -4.84
C VAL A 19 -13.07 3.12 -4.84
N THR A 20 -13.80 3.33 -3.75
CA THR A 20 -14.63 4.52 -3.55
C THR A 20 -13.80 5.70 -3.05
N ALA A 21 -14.33 6.92 -3.22
CA ALA A 21 -13.72 8.13 -2.69
C ALA A 21 -13.59 8.11 -1.15
N ASP A 22 -14.55 7.51 -0.44
CA ASP A 22 -14.49 7.42 1.02
C ASP A 22 -13.43 6.43 1.51
N GLU A 23 -13.26 5.29 0.81
CA GLU A 23 -12.16 4.35 1.08
C GLU A 23 -10.80 5.04 0.90
N VAL A 24 -10.61 5.78 -0.19
CA VAL A 24 -9.37 6.54 -0.43
C VAL A 24 -9.15 7.60 0.64
N ARG A 25 -10.18 8.37 0.99
CA ARG A 25 -10.09 9.40 2.05
C ARG A 25 -9.67 8.80 3.40
N LYS A 26 -10.24 7.66 3.78
CA LYS A 26 -9.88 6.94 5.01
C LYS A 26 -8.45 6.39 4.94
N ALA A 27 -8.07 5.81 3.80
CA ALA A 27 -6.73 5.27 3.60
C ALA A 27 -5.64 6.37 3.63
N ILE A 28 -5.93 7.57 3.09
CA ILE A 28 -5.06 8.75 3.18
C ILE A 28 -4.83 9.13 4.64
N ALA A 29 -5.91 9.27 5.42
CA ALA A 29 -5.80 9.63 6.84
C ALA A 29 -5.00 8.58 7.63
N TYR A 30 -5.27 7.29 7.39
CA TYR A 30 -4.53 6.19 8.00
C TYR A 30 -3.04 6.21 7.62
N SER A 31 -2.72 6.36 6.33
CA SER A 31 -1.34 6.34 5.82
C SER A 31 -0.49 7.51 6.33
N ILE A 32 -1.10 8.66 6.57
CA ILE A 32 -0.43 9.82 7.19
C ILE A 32 -0.19 9.54 8.68
N GLY A 33 -1.20 9.05 9.40
CA GLY A 33 -1.07 8.73 10.82
C GLY A 33 -0.02 7.64 11.10
N GLU A 34 -0.04 6.54 10.35
CA GLU A 34 0.96 5.47 10.49
C GLU A 34 2.38 5.96 10.22
N HIS A 35 2.55 6.85 9.23
CA HIS A 35 3.83 7.45 8.93
C HIS A 35 4.33 8.31 10.10
N GLU A 36 3.48 9.19 10.65
CA GLU A 36 3.81 10.02 11.81
C GLU A 36 4.17 9.18 13.05
N ILE A 37 3.43 8.09 13.31
CA ILE A 37 3.74 7.14 14.38
C ILE A 37 5.10 6.47 14.13
N GLY A 38 5.36 6.04 12.90
CA GLY A 38 6.64 5.43 12.52
C GLY A 38 7.84 6.34 12.80
N LEU A 39 7.71 7.64 12.56
CA LEU A 39 8.76 8.63 12.77
C LEU A 39 9.06 8.94 14.26
N GLN A 40 8.29 8.41 15.20
CA GLN A 40 8.54 8.65 16.64
C GLN A 40 9.87 8.07 17.13
N THR A 41 10.45 7.10 16.41
CA THR A 41 11.76 6.55 16.75
C THR A 41 12.87 7.14 15.86
N ARG A 42 14.05 7.38 16.47
CA ARG A 42 15.21 7.91 15.75
C ARG A 42 15.65 6.99 14.61
N SER A 43 15.63 5.67 14.82
CA SER A 43 16.01 4.69 13.81
C SER A 43 15.06 4.71 12.61
N ALA A 44 13.76 4.74 12.83
CA ALA A 44 12.78 4.82 11.75
C ALA A 44 12.89 6.15 10.97
N THR A 45 13.09 7.28 11.67
CA THR A 45 13.32 8.58 11.02
C THR A 45 14.55 8.55 10.09
N VAL A 46 15.68 7.99 10.56
CA VAL A 46 16.90 7.87 9.74
C VAL A 46 16.66 6.97 8.52
N LEU A 47 15.97 5.84 8.70
CA LEU A 47 15.65 4.93 7.59
C LEU A 47 14.71 5.58 6.57
N GLU A 48 13.79 6.43 7.00
CA GLU A 48 12.89 7.12 6.09
C GLU A 48 13.58 8.23 5.29
N TYR A 49 14.50 8.98 5.91
CA TYR A 49 15.39 9.88 5.16
C TYR A 49 16.24 9.11 4.14
N ALA A 50 16.82 7.98 4.54
CA ALA A 50 17.59 7.14 3.62
C ALA A 50 16.72 6.67 2.45
N ARG A 51 15.52 6.13 2.71
CA ARG A 51 14.56 5.73 1.67
C ARG A 51 14.30 6.87 0.71
N SER A 52 13.95 8.05 1.22
CA SER A 52 13.59 9.20 0.39
C SER A 52 14.75 9.66 -0.52
N ILE A 53 15.98 9.66 -0.01
CA ILE A 53 17.18 9.95 -0.80
C ILE A 53 17.42 8.89 -1.88
N TYR A 54 17.38 7.60 -1.51
CA TYR A 54 17.62 6.51 -2.47
C TYR A 54 16.53 6.38 -3.54
N SER A 55 15.31 6.79 -3.23
CA SER A 55 14.19 6.86 -4.19
C SER A 55 14.24 8.10 -5.11
N GLY A 56 15.19 9.03 -4.90
CA GLY A 56 15.37 10.21 -5.74
C GLY A 56 14.56 11.45 -5.33
N GLU A 57 13.82 11.41 -4.21
CA GLU A 57 13.07 12.56 -3.69
C GLU A 57 13.94 13.51 -2.85
N GLY A 58 15.10 13.03 -2.40
CA GLY A 58 16.01 13.76 -1.52
C GLY A 58 15.45 13.93 -0.10
N VAL A 59 16.10 14.74 0.73
CA VAL A 59 15.65 14.94 2.13
C VAL A 59 14.25 15.54 2.26
N GLN A 60 13.76 16.18 1.20
CA GLN A 60 12.46 16.85 1.19
C GLN A 60 11.29 15.87 1.05
N GLY A 61 11.50 14.62 0.61
CA GLY A 61 10.40 13.67 0.46
C GLY A 61 9.73 13.34 1.79
N LEU A 62 10.49 13.35 2.90
CA LEU A 62 9.93 13.20 4.25
C LEU A 62 8.92 14.32 4.57
N ALA A 63 9.32 15.59 4.38
CA ALA A 63 8.45 16.73 4.63
C ALA A 63 7.24 16.79 3.66
N ASN A 64 7.41 16.24 2.45
CA ASN A 64 6.38 16.23 1.41
C ASN A 64 5.47 15.01 1.43
N TYR A 65 5.74 13.98 2.24
CA TYR A 65 5.00 12.71 2.25
C TYR A 65 3.49 12.96 2.36
N ALA A 66 3.05 13.71 3.36
CA ALA A 66 1.63 13.99 3.57
C ALA A 66 1.00 14.79 2.41
N ARG A 67 1.77 15.64 1.72
CA ARG A 67 1.30 16.35 0.53
C ARG A 67 1.06 15.37 -0.62
N PHE A 68 1.99 14.46 -0.87
CA PHE A 68 1.87 13.47 -1.94
C PHE A 68 0.73 12.49 -1.68
N ILE A 69 0.62 11.97 -0.45
CA ILE A 69 -0.45 11.03 -0.08
C ILE A 69 -1.84 11.68 -0.19
N ARG A 70 -1.99 12.95 0.19
CA ARG A 70 -3.26 13.68 0.01
C ARG A 70 -3.69 13.84 -1.45
N GLY A 71 -2.74 13.75 -2.40
CA GLY A 71 -3.01 13.85 -3.82
C GLY A 71 -3.51 12.55 -4.47
N VAL A 72 -3.59 11.44 -3.73
CA VAL A 72 -4.03 10.14 -4.26
C VAL A 72 -5.52 10.17 -4.59
N THR A 73 -5.86 9.68 -5.79
CA THR A 73 -7.23 9.59 -6.29
C THR A 73 -7.68 8.14 -6.47
N PRO A 74 -9.00 7.84 -6.46
CA PRO A 74 -9.51 6.51 -6.77
C PRO A 74 -9.03 5.96 -8.11
N GLU A 75 -8.92 6.81 -9.12
CA GLU A 75 -8.45 6.43 -10.45
C GLU A 75 -6.97 6.02 -10.44
N GLN A 76 -6.11 6.76 -9.73
CA GLN A 76 -4.71 6.36 -9.56
C GLN A 76 -4.58 5.03 -8.83
N VAL A 77 -5.42 4.76 -7.83
CA VAL A 77 -5.45 3.46 -7.14
C VAL A 77 -5.84 2.35 -8.11
N LYS A 78 -6.88 2.56 -8.92
CA LYS A 78 -7.30 1.58 -9.94
C LYS A 78 -6.21 1.33 -10.98
N ASN A 79 -5.63 2.38 -11.55
CA ASN A 79 -4.56 2.28 -12.53
C ASN A 79 -3.33 1.54 -11.96
N THR A 80 -3.02 1.78 -10.68
CA THR A 80 -1.96 1.07 -9.97
C THR A 80 -2.30 -0.40 -9.77
N ALA A 81 -3.53 -0.72 -9.35
CA ALA A 81 -3.99 -2.10 -9.24
C ALA A 81 -3.89 -2.83 -10.57
N GLU A 82 -4.33 -2.21 -11.67
CA GLU A 82 -4.20 -2.78 -13.02
C GLU A 82 -2.75 -2.97 -13.45
N ALA A 83 -1.84 -2.07 -13.07
CA ALA A 83 -0.43 -2.17 -13.40
C ALA A 83 0.26 -3.34 -12.68
N TYR A 84 -0.05 -3.59 -11.40
CA TYR A 84 0.70 -4.52 -10.56
C TYR A 84 -0.03 -5.84 -10.24
N PHE A 85 -1.35 -5.84 -10.11
CA PHE A 85 -2.11 -7.07 -9.88
C PHE A 85 -2.38 -7.76 -11.21
N LYS A 86 -1.50 -8.70 -11.56
CA LYS A 86 -1.60 -9.57 -12.73
C LYS A 86 -2.07 -10.96 -12.31
N PRO A 87 -3.37 -11.31 -12.38
CA PRO A 87 -3.88 -12.60 -11.92
C PRO A 87 -3.14 -13.81 -12.51
N GLN A 88 -2.68 -13.71 -13.76
CA GLN A 88 -1.90 -14.73 -14.44
C GLN A 88 -0.50 -14.98 -13.81
N LEU A 89 0.03 -13.99 -13.10
CA LEU A 89 1.31 -14.08 -12.39
C LEU A 89 1.14 -14.45 -10.91
N LEU A 90 -0.10 -14.66 -10.43
CA LEU A 90 -0.33 -14.99 -9.03
C LEU A 90 0.39 -16.29 -8.65
N ARG A 91 1.08 -16.25 -7.52
CA ARG A 91 1.73 -17.40 -6.89
C ARG A 91 1.24 -17.46 -5.44
N ALA A 92 0.76 -18.63 -5.02
CA ALA A 92 0.26 -18.84 -3.67
C ALA A 92 1.00 -20.02 -3.03
N ALA A 93 1.51 -19.79 -1.82
CA ALA A 93 2.07 -20.83 -0.97
C ALA A 93 1.20 -20.96 0.30
N VAL A 94 0.95 -22.20 0.73
CA VAL A 94 0.16 -22.48 1.93
C VAL A 94 1.01 -23.33 2.86
N VAL A 95 1.36 -22.78 4.02
CA VAL A 95 2.04 -23.51 5.09
C VAL A 95 0.98 -24.03 6.06
N ARG A 96 1.02 -25.33 6.35
CA ARG A 96 0.12 -25.96 7.33
C ARG A 96 0.97 -26.50 8.48
N GLY A 97 0.54 -26.22 9.71
CA GLY A 97 1.14 -26.85 10.89
C GLY A 97 0.89 -28.35 10.88
N VAL A 98 1.89 -29.14 11.26
CA VAL A 98 1.73 -30.56 11.55
C VAL A 98 1.22 -30.69 12.97
N LYS A 99 0.14 -31.45 13.21
CA LYS A 99 -0.23 -31.80 14.60
C LYS A 99 0.90 -32.64 15.18
N LYS A 100 1.41 -32.23 16.35
CA LYS A 100 2.25 -33.09 17.19
C LYS A 100 1.39 -34.14 17.87
#